data_AF-A0A926CZN9-F1
#
_entry.id   AF-A0A926CZN9-F1
#
_cell.length_a   1.000
_cell.length_b   1.000
_cell.length_c   1.000
_cell.angle_alpha   90.00
_cell.angle_beta   90.00
_cell.angle_gamma   90.00
#
_symmetry.space_group_name_H-M   'P 1'
#
loop_
_entity.id
_entity.type
_entity.pdbx_description
1 polymer ?
#
loop_
_entity_poly.entity_id
_entity_poly.type
_entity_poly.pdbx_seq_one_letter_code
_entity_poly.pdbx_strand_id
1 'polypeptide(L)'
;MNPYDLAHQLAHALAQSDEYQQFQALKERINADENAKKMVDAYKKEQFKMQAAVLSGKPADPELMENLKRMGLVMQYNQDISAYLMAEYRMNQLMSDIFKILGDAVQIDLGFLENQEG
;
A
#
# COMPACT_ATOMS: atom_id res chain seq x y z
N MET A 1 -31.24 -1.67 6.35
CA MET A 1 -29.90 -1.94 6.94
C MET A 1 -29.40 -0.65 7.55
N ASN A 2 -28.79 -0.74 8.72
CA ASN A 2 -28.07 0.39 9.29
C ASN A 2 -26.66 0.49 8.66
N PRO A 3 -25.92 1.60 8.85
CA PRO A 3 -24.57 1.75 8.31
C PRO A 3 -23.55 0.69 8.79
N TYR A 4 -23.70 0.15 10.00
CA TYR A 4 -22.83 -0.91 10.52
C TYR A 4 -23.05 -2.24 9.80
N ASP A 5 -24.30 -2.59 9.49
CA ASP A 5 -24.62 -3.80 8.72
C ASP A 5 -23.98 -3.75 7.33
N LEU A 6 -24.00 -2.56 6.70
CA LEU A 6 -23.38 -2.33 5.40
C LEU A 6 -21.85 -2.33 5.50
N ALA A 7 -21.28 -1.77 6.57
CA ALA A 7 -19.84 -1.82 6.81
C ALA A 7 -19.33 -3.26 6.97
N HIS A 8 -20.08 -4.13 7.65
CA HIS A 8 -19.74 -5.55 7.76
C HIS A 8 -19.83 -6.28 6.41
N GLN A 9 -20.83 -5.96 5.58
CA GLN A 9 -20.92 -6.49 4.22
C GLN A 9 -19.76 -6.02 3.34
N LEU A 10 -19.40 -4.74 3.41
CA LEU A 10 -18.24 -4.19 2.70
C LEU A 10 -16.95 -4.88 3.15
N ALA A 11 -16.75 -5.07 4.46
CA ALA A 11 -15.60 -5.79 4.98
C ALA A 11 -15.53 -7.23 4.46
N HIS A 12 -16.67 -7.92 4.37
CA HIS A 12 -16.74 -9.26 3.79
C HIS A 12 -16.39 -9.25 2.30
N ALA A 13 -16.96 -8.30 1.54
CA ALA A 13 -16.69 -8.16 0.11
C ALA A 13 -15.20 -7.84 -0.16
N LEU A 14 -14.59 -6.95 0.63
CA LEU A 14 -13.16 -6.64 0.57
C LEU A 14 -12.30 -7.88 0.84
N ALA A 15 -12.65 -8.66 1.87
CA ALA A 15 -11.93 -9.88 2.19
C ALA A 15 -12.06 -10.96 1.09
N GLN A 16 -13.10 -10.90 0.25
CA GLN A 16 -13.31 -11.81 -0.88
C GLN A 16 -12.86 -11.23 -2.22
N SER A 17 -12.38 -9.98 -2.24
CA SER A 17 -12.01 -9.30 -3.49
C SER A 17 -10.77 -9.93 -4.11
N ASP A 18 -10.69 -9.91 -5.44
CA ASP A 18 -9.55 -10.44 -6.17
C ASP A 18 -8.25 -9.71 -5.79
N GLU A 19 -8.33 -8.40 -5.52
CA GLU A 19 -7.21 -7.59 -5.07
C GLU A 19 -6.64 -8.10 -3.74
N TYR A 20 -7.51 -8.34 -2.74
CA TYR A 20 -7.07 -8.84 -1.44
C TYR A 20 -6.54 -10.28 -1.53
N GLN A 21 -7.25 -11.16 -2.24
CA GLN A 21 -6.84 -12.56 -2.40
C GLN A 21 -5.50 -12.68 -3.13
N GLN A 22 -5.30 -11.94 -4.22
CA GLN A 22 -4.02 -11.89 -4.94
C GLN A 22 -2.90 -11.32 -4.07
N PHE A 23 -3.16 -10.22 -3.36
CA PHE A 23 -2.18 -9.61 -2.46
C PHE A 23 -1.73 -10.62 -1.38
N GLN A 24 -2.68 -11.32 -0.75
CA GLN A 24 -2.39 -12.31 0.29
C GLN A 24 -1.60 -13.50 -0.26
N ALA A 25 -1.98 -14.07 -1.40
CA ALA A 25 -1.25 -15.17 -2.03
C ALA A 25 0.20 -14.77 -2.38
N LEU A 26 0.41 -13.57 -2.93
CA LEU A 26 1.75 -13.07 -3.24
C LEU A 26 2.56 -12.77 -1.98
N LYS A 27 1.91 -12.25 -0.93
CA LYS A 27 2.54 -12.03 0.38
C LYS A 27 3.07 -13.32 0.97
N GLU A 28 2.31 -14.41 0.89
CA GLU A 28 2.74 -15.73 1.34
C GLU A 28 3.96 -16.23 0.57
N ARG A 29 3.97 -16.05 -0.76
CA ARG A 29 5.13 -16.38 -1.60
C ARG A 29 6.38 -15.60 -1.21
N ILE A 30 6.25 -14.29 -0.98
CA ILE A 30 7.36 -13.45 -0.49
C ILE A 30 7.86 -13.94 0.87
N ASN A 31 6.96 -14.31 1.79
CA ASN A 31 7.36 -14.78 3.11
C ASN A 31 8.05 -16.15 3.10
N ALA A 32 7.79 -16.98 2.08
CA ALA A 32 8.43 -18.27 1.90
C ALA A 32 9.86 -18.16 1.34
N ASP A 33 10.19 -17.07 0.64
CA ASP A 33 11.55 -16.78 0.16
C ASP A 33 12.24 -15.77 1.08
N GLU A 34 13.20 -16.24 1.89
CA GLU A 34 13.91 -15.38 2.84
C GLU A 34 14.63 -14.19 2.18
N ASN A 35 15.15 -14.34 0.97
CA ASN A 35 15.85 -13.26 0.28
C ASN A 35 14.85 -12.22 -0.22
N ALA A 36 13.76 -12.68 -0.85
CA ALA A 36 12.70 -11.78 -1.30
C ALA A 36 12.07 -11.04 -0.12
N LYS A 37 11.81 -11.74 0.99
CA LYS A 37 11.30 -11.15 2.23
C LYS A 37 12.22 -10.06 2.75
N LYS A 38 13.53 -10.32 2.87
CA LYS A 38 14.52 -9.34 3.35
C LYS A 38 14.53 -8.09 2.48
N MET A 39 14.47 -8.25 1.15
CA MET A 39 14.44 -7.12 0.21
C MET A 39 13.16 -6.28 0.37
N VAL A 40 11.99 -6.94 0.45
CA VAL A 40 10.70 -6.26 0.64
C VAL A 40 10.63 -5.56 1.99
N ASP A 41 11.04 -6.20 3.07
CA ASP A 41 11.03 -5.61 4.42
C ASP A 41 11.94 -4.38 4.49
N ALA A 42 13.13 -4.46 3.90
CA ALA A 42 14.05 -3.32 3.83
C ALA A 42 13.44 -2.16 3.05
N TYR A 43 12.84 -2.45 1.89
CA TYR A 43 12.18 -1.44 1.06
C TYR A 43 11.05 -0.73 1.81
N LYS A 44 10.15 -1.50 2.45
CA LYS A 44 9.03 -0.95 3.22
C LYS A 44 9.47 -0.12 4.41
N LYS A 45 10.55 -0.51 5.09
CA LYS A 45 11.11 0.27 6.18
C LYS A 45 11.58 1.64 5.72
N GLU A 46 12.31 1.71 4.61
CA GLU A 46 12.76 2.99 4.04
C GLU A 46 11.58 3.81 3.50
N GLN A 47 10.60 3.17 2.86
CA GLN A 47 9.37 3.82 2.39
C GLN A 47 8.58 4.44 3.55
N PHE A 48 8.44 3.73 4.67
CA PHE A 48 7.75 4.22 5.86
C PHE A 48 8.46 5.43 6.47
N LYS A 49 9.79 5.39 6.61
CA LYS A 49 10.56 6.56 7.06
C LYS A 49 10.30 7.76 6.14
N MET A 50 10.20 7.51 4.84
CA MET A 50 9.95 8.57 3.88
C MET A 50 8.57 9.20 4.09
N GLN A 51 7.54 8.37 4.18
CA GLN A 51 6.17 8.83 4.44
C GLN A 51 6.07 9.58 5.77
N ALA A 52 6.71 9.08 6.83
CA ALA A 52 6.72 9.73 8.13
C ALA A 52 7.37 11.12 8.09
N ALA A 53 8.44 11.30 7.30
CA ALA A 53 9.07 12.61 7.14
C ALA A 53 8.12 13.61 6.45
N VAL A 54 7.47 13.19 5.36
CA VAL A 54 6.49 14.02 4.63
C VAL A 54 5.32 14.40 5.54
N LEU A 55 4.75 13.43 6.29
CA LEU A 55 3.65 13.68 7.24
C LEU A 55 4.04 14.63 8.37
N SER A 56 5.32 14.67 8.75
CA SER A 56 5.85 15.61 9.74
C SER A 56 6.09 17.03 9.20
N GLY A 57 5.74 17.30 7.94
CA GLY A 57 5.99 18.56 7.26
C GLY A 57 7.47 18.78 6.87
N LYS A 58 8.30 17.74 6.94
CA LYS A 58 9.69 17.79 6.49
C LYS A 58 9.76 17.44 4.99
N PRO A 59 10.63 18.09 4.23
CA PRO A 59 10.84 17.73 2.83
C PRO A 59 11.35 16.29 2.72
N ALA A 60 11.04 15.65 1.58
CA ALA A 60 11.56 14.34 1.29
C ALA A 60 13.11 14.37 1.24
N ASP A 61 13.76 13.42 1.91
CA ASP A 61 15.21 13.28 1.91
C ASP A 61 15.65 12.75 0.53
N PRO A 62 16.42 13.55 -0.25
CA PRO A 62 16.84 13.15 -1.58
C PRO A 62 17.66 11.86 -1.61
N GLU A 63 18.50 11.62 -0.58
CA GLU A 63 19.30 10.40 -0.49
C GLU A 63 18.42 9.17 -0.26
N LEU A 64 17.44 9.31 0.63
CA LEU A 64 16.45 8.25 0.90
C LEU A 64 15.62 7.95 -0.35
N MET A 65 15.20 8.98 -1.08
CA MET A 65 14.45 8.81 -2.32
C MET A 65 15.29 8.13 -3.42
N GLU A 66 16.56 8.51 -3.57
CA GLU A 66 17.48 7.86 -4.51
C GLU A 66 17.74 6.39 -4.12
N ASN A 67 17.87 6.10 -2.83
CA ASN A 67 18.02 4.74 -2.33
C ASN A 67 16.77 3.89 -2.63
N LEU A 68 15.56 4.41 -2.35
CA LEU A 68 14.31 3.74 -2.69
C LEU A 68 14.19 3.45 -4.19
N LYS A 69 14.58 4.39 -5.06
CA LYS A 69 14.62 4.19 -6.51
C LYS A 69 15.57 3.05 -6.89
N ARG A 70 16.79 3.03 -6.33
CA ARG A 70 17.77 1.96 -6.58
C ARG A 70 17.26 0.60 -6.10
N MET A 71 16.67 0.52 -4.92
CA MET A 71 16.06 -0.72 -4.41
C MET A 71 14.95 -1.21 -5.33
N GLY A 72 14.06 -0.31 -5.77
CA GLY A 72 12.99 -0.62 -6.72
C GLY A 72 13.51 -1.19 -8.04
N LEU A 73 14.57 -0.60 -8.60
CA LEU A 73 15.22 -1.10 -9.83
C LEU A 73 15.77 -2.52 -9.67
N VAL A 74 16.35 -2.87 -8.51
CA VAL A 74 16.83 -4.24 -8.27
C VAL A 74 15.64 -5.19 -8.08
N MET A 75 14.63 -4.76 -7.34
CA MET A 75 13.43 -5.55 -7.02
C MET A 75 12.60 -5.88 -8.26
N GLN A 76 12.62 -5.04 -9.30
CA GLN A 76 11.88 -5.28 -10.55
C GLN A 76 12.32 -6.56 -11.29
N TYR A 77 13.56 -7.02 -11.07
CA TYR A 77 14.09 -8.23 -11.72
C TYR A 77 13.64 -9.52 -11.02
N ASN A 78 13.09 -9.43 -9.82
CA ASN A 78 12.45 -10.55 -9.14
C ASN A 78 10.94 -10.49 -9.42
N GLN A 79 10.44 -11.43 -10.21
CA GLN A 79 9.05 -11.46 -10.65
C GLN A 79 8.07 -11.55 -9.47
N ASP A 80 8.43 -12.26 -8.40
CA ASP A 80 7.57 -12.43 -7.23
C ASP A 80 7.47 -11.14 -6.43
N ILE A 81 8.61 -10.45 -6.24
CA ILE A 81 8.65 -9.13 -5.59
C ILE A 81 7.88 -8.11 -6.41
N SER A 82 8.12 -8.05 -7.73
CA SER A 82 7.44 -7.11 -8.61
C SER A 82 5.92 -7.34 -8.63
N ALA A 83 5.48 -8.59 -8.75
CA ALA A 83 4.06 -8.94 -8.68
C ALA A 83 3.45 -8.58 -7.33
N TYR A 84 4.15 -8.86 -6.22
CA TYR A 84 3.71 -8.50 -4.88
C TYR A 84 3.51 -6.99 -4.71
N LEU A 85 4.49 -6.17 -5.12
CA LEU A 85 4.39 -4.71 -5.02
C LEU A 85 3.25 -4.15 -5.87
N MET A 86 3.02 -4.71 -7.07
CA MET A 86 1.88 -4.30 -7.91
C MET A 86 0.53 -4.69 -7.28
N ALA A 87 0.43 -5.87 -6.66
CA ALA A 87 -0.78 -6.29 -5.96
C ALA A 87 -1.05 -5.42 -4.73
N GLU A 88 -0.02 -5.06 -3.98
CA GLU A 88 -0.13 -4.11 -2.87
C GLU A 88 -0.61 -2.74 -3.33
N TYR A 89 -0.07 -2.22 -4.44
CA TYR A 89 -0.53 -0.97 -5.03
C TYR A 89 -2.02 -1.01 -5.38
N ARG A 90 -2.48 -2.06 -6.07
CA ARG A 90 -3.91 -2.22 -6.41
C ARG A 90 -4.80 -2.31 -5.17
N MET A 91 -4.38 -3.06 -4.16
CA MET A 91 -5.11 -3.15 -2.89
C MET A 91 -5.22 -1.77 -2.20
N ASN A 92 -4.12 -1.01 -2.16
CA ASN A 92 -4.12 0.33 -1.58
C ASN A 92 -5.00 1.30 -2.37
N GLN A 93 -5.01 1.21 -3.70
CA GLN A 93 -5.88 2.03 -4.55
C GLN A 93 -7.36 1.72 -4.27
N LEU A 94 -7.75 0.45 -4.25
CA LEU A 94 -9.11 0.03 -3.89
C LEU A 94 -9.54 0.61 -2.54
N MET A 95 -8.67 0.52 -1.53
CA MET A 95 -8.97 1.07 -0.20
C MET A 95 -9.08 2.59 -0.20
N SER A 96 -8.21 3.29 -0.94
CA SER A 96 -8.24 4.75 -1.07
C SER A 96 -9.55 5.22 -1.69
N ASP A 97 -9.99 4.57 -2.77
CA ASP A 97 -11.25 4.88 -3.46
C ASP A 97 -12.46 4.66 -2.53
N ILE A 98 -12.45 3.56 -1.77
CA ILE A 98 -13.49 3.27 -0.77
C ILE A 98 -13.51 4.33 0.33
N PHE A 99 -12.35 4.71 0.87
CA PHE A 99 -12.30 5.75 1.89
C PHE A 99 -12.82 7.08 1.36
N LYS A 100 -12.49 7.45 0.12
CA LYS A 100 -13.02 8.65 -0.53
C LYS A 100 -14.54 8.63 -0.62
N ILE A 101 -15.13 7.54 -1.09
CA ILE A 101 -16.59 7.35 -1.15
C ILE A 101 -17.24 7.55 0.24
N LEU A 102 -16.64 6.95 1.28
CA LEU A 102 -17.15 7.05 2.64
C LEU A 102 -17.01 8.47 3.21
N GLY A 103 -15.88 9.14 2.96
CA GLY A 103 -15.63 10.52 3.39
C GLY A 103 -16.56 11.53 2.74
N ASP A 104 -16.74 11.42 1.43
CA ASP A 104 -17.62 12.30 0.64
C ASP A 104 -19.08 12.23 1.14
N ALA A 105 -19.55 11.03 1.54
CA ALA A 105 -20.90 10.82 2.05
C ALA A 105 -21.20 11.60 3.34
N VAL A 106 -20.17 11.93 4.13
CA VAL A 106 -20.30 12.65 5.41
C VAL A 106 -19.52 13.97 5.43
N GLN A 107 -19.06 14.44 4.27
CA GLN A 107 -18.29 15.68 4.11
C GLN A 107 -17.06 15.74 5.03
N ILE A 108 -16.41 14.60 5.24
CA ILE A 108 -15.12 14.54 5.95
C ILE A 108 -14.02 14.84 4.94
N ASP A 109 -13.21 15.85 5.23
CA ASP A 109 -11.99 16.11 4.48
C ASP A 109 -10.98 14.99 4.73
N LEU A 110 -10.70 14.22 3.67
CA LEU A 110 -9.71 13.15 3.65
C LEU A 110 -8.44 13.58 2.93
N GLY A 111 -8.05 14.87 2.98
CA GLY A 111 -6.85 15.40 2.34
C GLY A 111 -5.53 14.68 2.70
N PHE A 112 -5.51 13.85 3.76
CA PHE A 112 -4.38 12.96 4.06
C PHE A 112 -4.23 11.80 3.07
N LEU A 113 -5.28 11.41 2.35
CA LEU A 113 -5.26 10.39 1.28
C LEU A 113 -4.76 10.97 -0.05
N GLU A 114 -4.92 12.27 -0.28
CA GLU A 114 -4.54 12.94 -1.53
C GLU A 114 -3.03 13.20 -1.64
N ASN A 115 -2.27 13.09 -0.55
CA ASN A 115 -0.82 13.27 -0.51
C ASN A 115 -0.03 12.06 -1.08
N GLN A 116 -0.47 11.48 -2.20
CA GLN A 116 0.28 10.47 -2.96
C GLN A 116 0.82 10.97 -4.30
N GLU A 117 0.58 12.25 -4.66
CA GLU A 117 1.19 12.88 -5.83
C GLU A 117 2.00 14.11 -5.39
N GLY A 118 3.32 13.90 -5.26
CA GLY A 118 4.31 14.94 -4.93
C GLY A 118 5.72 14.41 -4.94
#